data_AF-A0A1R0GVH8-F1
#
_entry.id   AF-A0A1R0GVH8-F1
#
_cell.length_a   1.000
_cell.length_b   1.000
_cell.length_c   1.000
_cell.angle_alpha   90.00
_cell.angle_beta   90.00
_cell.angle_gamma   90.00
#
_symmetry.space_group_name_H-M   'P 1'
#
loop_
_entity.id
_entity.type
_entity.pdbx_description
1 polymer ?
#
loop_
_entity_poly.entity_id
_entity_poly.type
_entity_poly.pdbx_seq_one_letter_code
_entity_poly.pdbx_strand_id
1 'polypeptide(L)'
;MVKFYSNNFSFGFDWTTVTYAYLNRYPNPFAAHVFSSDTLGHRLDPITGNLHISKLHKKTNSTPYWARHFVKNTTAYILEEIVINNDARSFSSKQRNITHTRLLVVEDSLLIVPAPSPSPSLSAPSDSVPVPVPSTLCHSEGRLFSNFGYGIGSRIEIFSFKRISDNLHKSRKGLAYSIDRIRERCINSLSVHLSSALEFISFSSPTF
;
A
#
# COMPACT_ATOMS: atom_id res chain seq x y z
N MET A 1 19.55 -1.98 -19.93
CA MET A 1 20.02 -1.42 -18.64
C MET A 1 18.95 -1.65 -17.58
N VAL A 2 19.34 -2.12 -16.40
CA VAL A 2 18.46 -2.36 -15.24
C VAL A 2 18.85 -1.38 -14.13
N LYS A 3 17.87 -0.78 -13.46
CA LYS A 3 18.08 0.05 -12.25
C LYS A 3 17.27 -0.51 -11.10
N PHE A 4 17.85 -0.47 -9.91
CA PHE A 4 17.22 -0.93 -8.69
C PHE A 4 16.99 0.24 -7.75
N TYR A 5 15.98 0.11 -6.91
CA TYR A 5 15.73 1.03 -5.82
C TYR A 5 15.17 0.26 -4.62
N SER A 6 15.35 0.83 -3.43
CA SER A 6 14.78 0.30 -2.20
C SER A 6 14.40 1.46 -1.28
N ASN A 7 13.38 1.26 -0.47
CA ASN A 7 12.88 2.25 0.47
C ASN A 7 12.22 1.55 1.67
N ASN A 8 12.49 2.08 2.85
CA ASN A 8 11.95 1.60 4.13
C ASN A 8 11.13 2.70 4.78
N PHE A 9 9.97 2.34 5.31
CA PHE A 9 9.13 3.25 6.09
C PHE A 9 8.30 2.48 7.10
N SER A 10 7.89 3.14 8.17
CA SER A 10 7.06 2.56 9.22
C SER A 10 5.78 3.37 9.43
N PHE A 11 4.74 2.69 9.91
CA PHE A 11 3.50 3.29 10.39
C PHE A 11 3.30 2.93 11.85
N GLY A 12 2.90 3.89 12.68
CA GLY A 12 2.50 3.66 14.07
C GLY A 12 1.12 3.04 14.22
N PHE A 13 0.89 1.94 13.49
CA PHE A 13 -0.34 1.16 13.49
C PHE A 13 -0.01 -0.33 13.43
N ASP A 14 -0.93 -1.17 13.89
CA ASP A 14 -0.77 -2.62 13.82
C ASP A 14 -0.81 -3.15 12.38
N TRP A 15 -0.22 -4.33 12.20
CA TRP A 15 -0.08 -4.95 10.88
C TRP A 15 -1.42 -5.21 10.20
N THR A 16 -2.47 -5.55 10.97
CA THR A 16 -3.80 -5.84 10.41
C THR A 16 -4.41 -4.58 9.83
N THR A 17 -4.34 -3.47 10.57
CA THR A 17 -4.82 -2.16 10.11
C THR A 17 -4.08 -1.71 8.84
N VAL A 18 -2.75 -1.80 8.82
CA VAL A 18 -1.95 -1.40 7.65
C VAL A 18 -2.24 -2.30 6.44
N THR A 19 -2.35 -3.61 6.65
CA THR A 19 -2.67 -4.58 5.60
C THR A 19 -4.06 -4.33 5.00
N TYR A 20 -5.07 -4.12 5.86
CA TYR A 20 -6.42 -3.80 5.44
C TYR A 20 -6.49 -2.47 4.68
N ALA A 21 -5.78 -1.44 5.17
CA ALA A 21 -5.64 -0.17 4.48
C ALA A 21 -4.98 -0.31 3.12
N TYR A 22 -3.97 -1.16 2.99
CA TYR A 22 -3.28 -1.40 1.73
C TYR A 22 -4.19 -2.02 0.66
N LEU A 23 -4.99 -3.02 1.05
CA LEU A 23 -5.95 -3.67 0.17
C LEU A 23 -7.04 -2.70 -0.33
N ASN A 24 -7.37 -1.71 0.49
CA ASN A 24 -8.41 -0.69 0.27
C ASN A 24 -7.85 0.71 0.00
N ARG A 25 -6.59 0.82 -0.46
CA ARG A 25 -5.90 2.10 -0.59
C ARG A 25 -6.48 3.04 -1.66
N TYR A 26 -7.38 2.55 -2.51
CA TYR A 26 -8.00 3.34 -3.55
C TYR A 26 -9.51 3.44 -3.32
N PRO A 27 -10.11 4.62 -3.58
CA PRO A 27 -9.46 5.86 -4.03
C PRO A 27 -8.72 6.60 -2.90
N ASN A 28 -7.70 7.40 -3.26
CA ASN A 28 -7.05 8.34 -2.35
C ASN A 28 -6.51 9.58 -3.12
N PRO A 29 -6.36 10.75 -2.47
CA PRO A 29 -5.98 12.00 -3.16
C PRO A 29 -4.55 11.98 -3.75
N PHE A 30 -3.67 11.12 -3.26
CA PHE A 30 -2.30 10.98 -3.77
C PHE A 30 -2.20 10.06 -4.99
N ALA A 31 -3.29 9.38 -5.34
CA ALA A 31 -3.38 8.43 -6.44
C ALA A 31 -4.57 8.70 -7.38
N ALA A 32 -4.96 9.96 -7.58
CA ALA A 32 -6.05 10.36 -8.47
C ALA A 32 -5.91 9.90 -9.94
N HIS A 33 -4.71 9.47 -10.34
CA HIS A 33 -4.44 8.91 -11.67
C HIS A 33 -4.85 7.42 -11.80
N VAL A 34 -5.23 6.77 -10.70
CA VAL A 34 -5.76 5.40 -10.69
C VAL A 34 -7.28 5.47 -10.83
N PHE A 35 -7.80 4.91 -11.94
CA PHE A 35 -9.23 4.96 -12.27
C PHE A 35 -10.00 3.77 -11.73
N SER A 36 -9.40 2.58 -11.77
CA SER A 36 -10.01 1.37 -11.23
C SER A 36 -8.97 0.45 -10.61
N SER A 37 -9.44 -0.36 -9.66
CA SER A 37 -8.67 -1.40 -8.97
C SER A 37 -9.59 -2.60 -8.79
N ASP A 38 -9.39 -3.60 -9.63
CA ASP A 38 -10.29 -4.74 -9.76
C ASP A 38 -9.59 -5.99 -9.24
N THR A 39 -10.26 -6.78 -8.39
CA THR A 39 -9.75 -8.09 -7.97
C THR A 39 -10.10 -9.11 -9.05
N LEU A 40 -9.08 -9.66 -9.71
CA LEU A 40 -9.23 -10.69 -10.74
C LEU A 40 -9.56 -12.06 -10.13
N GLY A 41 -9.04 -12.34 -8.93
CA GLY A 41 -9.28 -13.58 -8.22
C GLY A 41 -8.58 -13.61 -6.88
N HIS A 42 -9.02 -14.51 -6.01
CA HIS A 42 -8.36 -14.81 -4.75
C HIS A 42 -8.48 -16.31 -4.45
N ARG A 43 -7.50 -16.86 -3.73
CA ARG A 43 -7.51 -18.25 -3.28
C ARG A 43 -6.77 -18.41 -1.97
N LEU A 44 -7.27 -19.27 -1.10
CA LEU A 44 -6.54 -19.73 0.08
C LEU A 44 -5.75 -20.98 -0.33
N ASP A 45 -4.44 -21.00 -0.08
CA ASP A 45 -3.62 -22.18 -0.28
C ASP A 45 -3.91 -23.19 0.85
N PRO A 46 -4.42 -24.40 0.54
CA PRO A 46 -4.78 -25.38 1.56
C PRO A 46 -3.57 -25.98 2.29
N ILE A 47 -2.36 -25.90 1.71
CA ILE A 47 -1.15 -26.46 2.31
C ILE A 47 -0.50 -25.42 3.23
N THR A 48 -0.34 -24.19 2.74
CA THR A 48 0.39 -23.14 3.48
C THR A 48 -0.51 -22.23 4.31
N GLY A 49 -1.83 -22.23 4.07
CA GLY A 49 -2.77 -21.29 4.68
C GLY A 49 -2.66 -19.86 4.16
N ASN A 50 -1.82 -19.60 3.15
CA ASN A 50 -1.62 -18.26 2.60
C ASN A 50 -2.79 -17.83 1.72
N LEU A 51 -3.23 -16.58 1.88
CA LEU A 51 -4.20 -15.96 0.98
C LEU A 51 -3.48 -15.31 -0.20
N HIS A 52 -3.75 -15.81 -1.39
CA HIS A 52 -3.29 -15.23 -2.65
C HIS A 52 -4.38 -14.37 -3.26
N ILE A 53 -4.04 -13.17 -3.72
CA ILE A 53 -4.97 -12.24 -4.39
C ILE A 53 -4.29 -11.70 -5.65
N SER A 54 -5.01 -11.69 -6.77
CA SER A 54 -4.57 -11.03 -8.00
C SER A 54 -5.45 -9.82 -8.28
N LYS A 55 -4.86 -8.65 -8.47
CA LYS A 55 -5.56 -7.39 -8.77
C LYS A 55 -5.04 -6.77 -10.07
N LEU A 56 -5.91 -6.07 -10.78
CA LEU A 56 -5.58 -5.25 -11.94
C LEU A 56 -5.90 -3.80 -11.64
N HIS A 57 -4.91 -2.91 -11.80
CA HIS A 57 -5.11 -1.47 -11.65
C HIS A 57 -5.03 -0.79 -13.00
N LYS A 58 -6.07 -0.02 -13.33
CA LYS A 58 -6.07 0.88 -14.49
C LYS A 58 -5.68 2.28 -14.04
N LYS A 59 -4.64 2.84 -14.66
CA LYS A 59 -4.17 4.21 -14.36
C LYS A 59 -3.83 4.99 -15.62
N THR A 60 -3.77 6.31 -15.53
CA THR A 60 -3.17 7.14 -16.59
C THR A 60 -1.75 7.53 -16.23
N ASN A 61 -0.90 7.60 -17.24
CA ASN A 61 0.46 8.11 -17.14
C ASN A 61 0.58 9.42 -17.91
N SER A 62 1.13 10.45 -17.26
CA SER A 62 1.64 11.61 -18.00
C SER A 62 2.86 11.19 -18.82
N THR A 63 2.74 11.30 -20.14
CA THR A 63 3.81 10.98 -21.10
C THR A 63 4.72 12.20 -21.27
N PRO A 64 6.03 12.09 -21.00
CA PRO A 64 6.95 13.20 -21.20
C PRO A 64 7.02 13.56 -22.69
N TYR A 65 7.33 14.82 -23.01
CA TYR A 65 7.29 15.35 -24.38
C TYR A 65 8.07 14.48 -25.38
N TRP A 66 9.28 14.05 -25.01
CA TRP A 66 10.13 13.20 -25.84
C TRP A 66 9.51 11.82 -26.17
N ALA A 67 8.58 11.32 -25.33
CA ALA A 67 7.97 10.01 -25.48
C ALA A 67 6.63 10.02 -26.25
N ARG A 68 6.07 11.21 -26.55
CA ARG A 68 4.74 11.34 -27.18
C ARG A 68 4.63 10.65 -28.53
N HIS A 69 5.71 10.61 -29.29
CA HIS A 69 5.76 9.93 -30.60
C HIS A 69 5.65 8.41 -30.48
N PHE A 70 6.05 7.84 -29.33
CA PHE A 70 6.06 6.40 -29.09
C PHE A 70 4.86 5.91 -28.28
N VAL A 71 4.30 6.76 -27.42
CA VAL A 71 3.20 6.43 -26.51
C VAL A 71 1.95 7.22 -26.89
N LYS A 72 1.13 6.62 -27.77
CA LYS A 72 -0.16 7.19 -28.19
C LYS A 72 -1.26 7.02 -27.15
N ASN A 73 -1.23 5.92 -26.39
CA ASN A 73 -2.19 5.65 -25.32
C ASN A 73 -1.54 5.89 -23.95
N THR A 74 -2.11 6.79 -23.15
CA THR A 74 -1.61 7.11 -21.79
C THR A 74 -2.15 6.18 -20.72
N THR A 75 -3.15 5.34 -21.04
CA THR A 75 -3.69 4.31 -20.15
C THR A 75 -2.65 3.23 -19.93
N ALA A 76 -2.43 2.89 -18.67
CA ALA A 76 -1.57 1.79 -18.26
C ALA A 76 -2.31 0.84 -17.33
N TYR A 77 -2.04 -0.45 -17.51
CA TYR A 77 -2.52 -1.51 -16.64
C TYR A 77 -1.36 -2.09 -15.83
N ILE A 78 -1.58 -2.23 -14.53
CA ILE A 78 -0.63 -2.79 -13.57
C ILE A 78 -1.26 -4.06 -12.98
N LEU A 79 -0.60 -5.19 -13.16
CA LEU A 79 -0.93 -6.42 -12.48
C LEU A 79 -0.28 -6.41 -11.11
N GLU A 80 -1.04 -6.77 -10.08
CA GLU A 80 -0.58 -6.91 -8.71
C GLU A 80 -0.91 -8.32 -8.21
N GLU A 81 0.09 -9.02 -7.69
CA GLU A 81 -0.05 -10.30 -7.02
C GLU A 81 0.30 -10.14 -5.54
N ILE A 82 -0.60 -10.56 -4.67
CA ILE A 82 -0.49 -10.40 -3.23
C ILE A 82 -0.49 -11.78 -2.58
N VAL A 83 0.34 -11.93 -1.56
CA VAL A 83 0.36 -13.09 -0.66
C VAL A 83 0.28 -12.57 0.77
N ILE A 84 -0.69 -13.08 1.53
CA ILE A 84 -0.88 -12.75 2.94
C ILE A 84 -0.72 -14.02 3.75
N ASN A 85 0.24 -14.01 4.68
CA ASN A 85 0.43 -15.05 5.68
C ASN A 85 -0.03 -14.51 7.03
N ASN A 86 -1.11 -15.06 7.55
CA ASN A 86 -1.68 -14.60 8.82
C ASN A 86 -0.84 -15.05 10.03
N ASP A 87 -0.25 -16.25 9.98
CA ASP A 87 0.51 -16.83 11.08
C ASP A 87 1.84 -16.10 11.30
N ALA A 88 2.55 -15.85 10.21
CA ALA A 88 3.80 -15.08 10.20
C ALA A 88 3.57 -13.55 10.22
N ARG A 89 2.31 -13.09 10.18
CA ARG A 89 1.94 -11.66 10.06
C ARG A 89 2.73 -10.98 8.96
N SER A 90 2.69 -11.52 7.74
CA SER A 90 3.39 -10.95 6.60
C SER A 90 2.46 -10.73 5.42
N PHE A 91 2.64 -9.60 4.76
CA PHE A 91 1.96 -9.25 3.53
C PHE A 91 3.03 -8.96 2.49
N SER A 92 2.97 -9.64 1.35
CA SER A 92 3.87 -9.41 0.21
C SER A 92 3.03 -9.02 -1.01
N SER A 93 3.45 -7.99 -1.72
CA SER A 93 2.87 -7.59 -3.01
C SER A 93 3.97 -7.52 -4.06
N LYS A 94 3.67 -8.01 -5.27
CA LYS A 94 4.49 -7.85 -6.47
C LYS A 94 3.65 -7.17 -7.54
N GLN A 95 4.16 -6.08 -8.09
CA GLN A 95 3.48 -5.28 -9.10
C GLN A 95 4.31 -5.20 -10.37
N ARG A 96 3.64 -5.28 -11.52
CA ARG A 96 4.28 -5.10 -12.83
C ARG A 96 3.34 -4.44 -13.83
N ASN A 97 3.84 -3.50 -14.62
CA ASN A 97 3.07 -3.00 -15.75
C ASN A 97 2.97 -4.05 -16.88
N ILE A 98 1.76 -4.30 -17.36
CA ILE A 98 1.52 -5.21 -18.50
C ILE A 98 1.38 -4.46 -19.84
N THR A 99 1.12 -3.15 -19.77
CA THR A 99 1.16 -2.23 -20.92
C THR A 99 2.46 -1.44 -20.97
N HIS A 100 2.82 -0.93 -22.15
CA HIS A 100 4.01 -0.08 -22.38
C HIS A 100 5.35 -0.76 -22.05
N THR A 101 5.36 -2.09 -21.96
CA THR A 101 6.53 -2.92 -21.61
C THR A 101 7.68 -2.80 -22.62
N ARG A 102 7.38 -2.46 -23.88
CA ARG A 102 8.41 -2.14 -24.89
C ARG A 102 9.22 -0.90 -24.52
N LEU A 103 8.59 0.10 -23.90
CA LEU A 103 9.26 1.33 -23.52
C LEU A 103 9.94 1.20 -22.17
N LEU A 104 9.19 0.74 -21.16
CA LEU A 104 9.69 0.63 -19.78
C LEU A 104 8.91 -0.47 -19.06
N VAL A 105 9.64 -1.39 -18.46
CA VAL A 105 9.12 -2.34 -17.47
C VAL A 105 9.53 -1.83 -16.11
N VAL A 106 8.57 -1.82 -15.20
CA VAL A 106 8.73 -1.54 -13.77
C VAL A 106 8.17 -2.74 -13.01
N GLU A 107 8.98 -3.32 -12.16
CA GLU A 107 8.65 -4.41 -11.26
C GLU A 107 8.93 -3.97 -9.83
N ASP A 108 7.88 -3.95 -9.01
CA ASP A 108 7.95 -3.47 -7.64
C ASP A 108 7.53 -4.60 -6.69
N SER A 109 8.27 -4.77 -5.60
CA SER A 109 7.97 -5.67 -4.51
C SER A 109 7.77 -4.86 -3.23
N LEU A 110 6.77 -5.22 -2.44
CA LEU A 110 6.53 -4.64 -1.12
C LEU A 110 6.35 -5.76 -0.10
N LEU A 111 7.01 -5.62 1.04
CA LEU A 111 6.84 -6.45 2.23
C LEU A 111 6.32 -5.57 3.37
N ILE A 112 5.23 -6.00 4.01
CA ILE A 112 4.64 -5.35 5.19
C ILE A 112 4.63 -6.38 6.32
N VAL A 113 5.27 -6.05 7.44
CA VAL A 113 5.43 -6.90 8.63
C VAL A 113 5.33 -6.06 9.90
N PRO A 114 4.96 -6.64 11.06
CA PRO A 114 5.10 -5.97 12.33
C PRO A 114 6.52 -5.44 12.52
N ALA A 115 6.65 -4.21 13.01
CA ALA A 115 7.94 -3.69 13.41
C ALA A 115 8.43 -4.45 14.66
N PRO A 116 9.74 -4.71 14.78
CA PRO A 116 10.28 -5.30 16.00
C PRO A 116 9.96 -4.39 17.19
N SER A 117 9.50 -4.98 18.29
CA SER A 117 9.24 -4.22 19.52
C SER A 117 10.53 -3.52 19.95
N PRO A 118 10.48 -2.24 20.34
CA PRO A 118 11.66 -1.57 20.87
C PRO A 118 12.17 -2.37 22.07
N SER A 119 13.43 -2.82 22.02
CA SER A 119 14.10 -3.41 23.17
C SER A 119 14.04 -2.41 24.33
N PRO A 120 13.70 -2.83 25.56
CA PRO A 120 13.70 -1.93 26.69
C PRO A 120 15.11 -1.37 26.88
N SER A 121 15.30 -0.10 26.54
CA SER A 121 16.54 0.62 26.86
C SER A 121 16.62 0.74 28.38
N LEU A 122 17.75 0.31 28.95
CA LEU A 122 18.07 0.29 30.40
C LEU A 122 18.13 1.69 31.08
N SER A 123 17.47 2.72 30.53
CA SER A 123 17.65 4.12 30.94
C SER A 123 16.39 5.00 30.89
N ALA A 124 15.18 4.42 30.85
CA ALA A 124 13.94 5.20 30.93
C ALA A 124 13.51 5.42 32.41
N PRO A 125 13.27 6.67 32.85
CA PRO A 125 12.74 6.97 34.18
C PRO A 125 11.34 6.39 34.40
N SER A 126 11.13 5.88 35.61
CA SER A 126 10.04 5.00 36.02
C SER A 126 8.73 5.70 36.44
N ASP A 127 8.22 6.67 35.67
CA ASP A 127 6.98 7.38 36.05
C ASP A 127 5.86 7.41 34.99
N SER A 128 5.99 6.66 33.89
CA SER A 128 4.83 6.31 33.05
C SER A 128 5.10 5.00 32.33
N VAL A 129 4.19 4.03 32.47
CA VAL A 129 4.24 2.79 31.69
C VAL A 129 4.01 3.19 30.22
N PRO A 130 5.01 3.11 29.33
CA PRO A 130 4.79 3.45 27.93
C PRO A 130 3.92 2.34 27.35
N VAL A 131 2.66 2.66 27.02
CA VAL A 131 1.81 1.74 26.27
C VAL A 131 2.52 1.47 24.93
N PRO A 132 2.92 0.22 24.63
CA PRO A 132 3.61 -0.07 23.38
C PRO A 132 2.67 0.23 22.21
N VAL A 133 2.97 1.27 21.45
CA VAL A 133 2.19 1.58 20.24
C VAL A 133 2.58 0.55 19.18
N PRO A 134 1.65 -0.27 18.68
CA PRO A 134 1.96 -1.23 17.64
C PRO A 134 2.45 -0.48 16.40
N SER A 135 3.50 -0.99 15.78
CA SER A 135 4.12 -0.39 14.60
C SER A 135 4.30 -1.45 13.53
N THR A 136 4.26 -1.03 12.28
CA THR A 136 4.36 -1.88 11.10
C THR A 136 5.45 -1.34 10.19
N LEU A 137 6.39 -2.19 9.80
CA LEU A 137 7.45 -1.91 8.85
C LEU A 137 6.99 -2.26 7.43
N CYS A 138 7.27 -1.34 6.50
CA CYS A 138 7.06 -1.52 5.07
C CYS A 138 8.41 -1.41 4.36
N HIS A 139 8.82 -2.47 3.69
CA HIS A 139 10.01 -2.52 2.84
C HIS A 139 9.58 -2.64 1.38
N SER A 140 9.85 -1.61 0.58
CA SER A 140 9.62 -1.64 -0.86
C SER A 140 10.93 -1.68 -1.60
N GLU A 141 11.02 -2.54 -2.60
CA GLU A 141 12.13 -2.58 -3.55
C GLU A 141 11.57 -2.71 -4.95
N GLY A 142 12.36 -2.37 -5.95
CA GLY A 142 11.92 -2.56 -7.31
C GLY A 142 13.06 -2.45 -8.28
N ARG A 143 12.76 -2.86 -9.51
CA ARG A 143 13.65 -2.70 -10.64
C ARG A 143 12.90 -2.18 -11.84
N LEU A 144 13.62 -1.43 -12.66
CA LEU A 144 13.13 -0.99 -13.94
C LEU A 144 14.16 -1.24 -15.02
N PHE A 145 13.66 -1.54 -16.19
CA PHE A 145 14.47 -1.76 -17.36
C PHE A 145 13.69 -1.42 -18.62
N SER A 146 14.41 -0.97 -19.62
CA SER A 146 13.84 -0.68 -20.93
C SER A 146 14.29 -1.76 -21.91
N ASN A 147 13.33 -2.25 -22.69
CA ASN A 147 13.58 -3.09 -23.87
C ASN A 147 13.77 -2.23 -25.13
N PHE A 148 13.85 -0.91 -24.99
CA PHE A 148 13.94 0.04 -26.11
C PHE A 148 15.40 0.22 -26.54
N GLY A 149 15.76 -0.31 -27.71
CA GLY A 149 17.14 -0.43 -28.18
C GLY A 149 17.75 0.78 -28.90
N TYR A 150 17.08 1.93 -28.99
CA TYR A 150 17.48 3.04 -29.86
C TYR A 150 17.74 4.36 -29.12
N GLY A 151 18.97 4.57 -28.62
CA GLY A 151 19.54 5.90 -28.33
C GLY A 151 18.88 6.80 -27.27
N ILE A 152 17.71 6.44 -26.74
CA ILE A 152 16.96 7.24 -25.75
C ILE A 152 17.06 6.70 -24.32
N GLY A 153 17.96 5.73 -24.08
CA GLY A 153 18.14 5.09 -22.77
C GLY A 153 18.36 6.08 -21.63
N SER A 154 19.18 7.10 -21.83
CA SER A 154 19.44 8.16 -20.83
C SER A 154 18.17 8.97 -20.50
N ARG A 155 17.33 9.29 -21.49
CA ARG A 155 16.05 10.01 -21.25
C ARG A 155 15.06 9.15 -20.47
N ILE A 156 15.01 7.85 -20.79
CA ILE A 156 14.18 6.88 -20.05
C ILE A 156 14.68 6.77 -18.62
N GLU A 157 15.99 6.72 -18.40
CA GLU A 157 16.61 6.63 -17.07
C GLU A 157 16.26 7.83 -16.19
N ILE A 158 16.50 9.05 -16.68
CA ILE A 158 16.21 10.29 -15.94
C ILE A 158 14.71 10.36 -15.60
N PHE A 159 13.85 10.06 -16.58
CA PHE A 159 12.41 10.04 -16.38
C PHE A 159 11.99 9.00 -15.33
N SER A 160 12.60 7.81 -15.38
CA SER A 160 12.28 6.70 -14.48
C SER A 160 12.70 7.00 -13.04
N PHE A 161 13.89 7.54 -12.83
CA PHE A 161 14.40 7.88 -11.50
C PHE A 161 13.50 8.90 -10.80
N LYS A 162 13.11 9.96 -11.51
CA LYS A 162 12.17 10.97 -11.00
C LYS A 162 10.83 10.34 -10.62
N ARG A 163 10.30 9.47 -11.48
CA ARG A 163 9.03 8.76 -11.25
C ARG A 163 9.06 7.85 -10.02
N ILE A 164 10.16 7.13 -9.78
CA ILE A 164 10.30 6.28 -8.60
C ILE A 164 10.16 7.11 -7.33
N SER A 165 10.93 8.19 -7.21
CA SER A 165 10.91 9.04 -6.02
C SER A 165 9.51 9.62 -5.75
N ASP A 166 8.85 10.14 -6.79
CA ASP A 166 7.48 10.64 -6.69
C ASP A 166 6.47 9.55 -6.28
N ASN A 167 6.62 8.34 -6.83
CA ASN A 167 5.72 7.22 -6.55
C ASN A 167 5.90 6.70 -5.12
N LEU A 168 7.13 6.58 -4.62
CA LEU A 168 7.41 6.18 -3.24
C LEU A 168 6.76 7.14 -2.25
N HIS A 169 6.92 8.44 -2.48
CA HIS A 169 6.32 9.48 -1.63
C HIS A 169 4.79 9.45 -1.66
N LYS A 170 4.19 9.36 -2.86
CA LYS A 170 2.73 9.28 -3.03
C LYS A 170 2.15 8.01 -2.44
N SER A 171 2.85 6.88 -2.58
CA SER A 171 2.44 5.58 -2.02
C SER A 171 2.37 5.66 -0.49
N ARG A 172 3.41 6.17 0.16
CA ARG A 172 3.43 6.38 1.62
C ARG A 172 2.27 7.27 2.08
N LYS A 173 2.07 8.42 1.44
CA LYS A 173 0.98 9.36 1.78
C LYS A 173 -0.41 8.77 1.52
N GLY A 174 -0.59 8.07 0.40
CA GLY A 174 -1.85 7.41 0.07
C GLY A 174 -2.23 6.31 1.05
N LEU A 175 -1.25 5.53 1.50
CA LEU A 175 -1.50 4.51 2.52
C LEU A 175 -1.77 5.13 3.89
N ALA A 176 -1.01 6.15 4.31
CA ALA A 176 -1.30 6.90 5.53
C ALA A 176 -2.74 7.45 5.55
N TYR A 177 -3.15 8.09 4.46
CA TYR A 177 -4.53 8.57 4.28
C TYR A 177 -5.57 7.46 4.44
N SER A 178 -5.30 6.29 3.87
CA SER A 178 -6.22 5.15 3.92
C SER A 178 -6.34 4.59 5.34
N ILE A 179 -5.24 4.52 6.07
CA ILE A 179 -5.21 4.14 7.50
C ILE A 179 -6.06 5.12 8.33
N ASP A 180 -5.85 6.42 8.15
CA ASP A 180 -6.61 7.45 8.88
C ASP A 180 -8.11 7.36 8.60
N ARG A 181 -8.50 7.15 7.33
CA ARG A 181 -9.91 6.96 6.94
C ARG A 181 -10.54 5.73 7.59
N ILE A 182 -9.80 4.63 7.71
CA ILE A 182 -10.28 3.41 8.38
C ILE A 182 -10.49 3.68 9.87
N ARG A 183 -9.53 4.35 10.51
CA ARG A 183 -9.62 4.71 11.93
C ARG A 183 -10.86 5.57 12.20
N GLU A 184 -11.09 6.61 11.40
CA GLU A 184 -12.28 7.47 11.53
C GLU A 184 -13.58 6.67 11.40
N ARG A 185 -13.67 5.74 10.44
CA ARG A 185 -14.86 4.88 10.28
C ARG A 185 -15.09 3.97 11.48
N CYS A 186 -14.04 3.38 12.04
CA CYS A 186 -14.14 2.54 13.23
C CYS A 186 -14.60 3.34 14.44
N ILE A 187 -14.03 4.53 14.66
CA ILE A 187 -14.42 5.43 15.77
C ILE A 187 -15.89 5.81 15.63
N ASN A 188 -16.31 6.29 14.46
CA ASN A 188 -17.69 6.69 14.22
C ASN A 188 -18.67 5.53 14.42
N SER A 189 -18.32 4.32 13.95
CA SER A 189 -19.13 3.12 14.16
C SER A 189 -19.30 2.81 15.65
N LEU A 190 -18.20 2.82 16.42
CA LEU A 190 -18.23 2.59 17.86
C LEU A 190 -19.05 3.64 18.60
N SER A 191 -18.92 4.92 18.24
CA SER A 191 -19.71 5.99 18.82
C SER A 191 -21.21 5.77 18.61
N VAL A 192 -21.63 5.39 17.39
CA VAL A 192 -23.05 5.08 17.11
C VAL A 192 -23.54 3.90 17.96
N HIS A 193 -22.78 2.81 18.04
CA HIS A 193 -23.18 1.64 18.83
C HIS A 193 -23.25 1.94 20.33
N LEU A 194 -22.31 2.74 20.86
CA LEU A 194 -22.33 3.16 22.26
C LEU A 194 -23.52 4.07 22.55
N SER A 195 -23.84 5.02 21.66
CA SER A 195 -25.05 5.86 21.79
C SER A 195 -26.33 5.02 21.78
N SER A 196 -26.47 4.07 20.85
CA SER A 196 -27.63 3.18 20.79
C SER A 196 -27.73 2.26 22.02
N ALA A 197 -26.61 1.76 22.54
CA ALA A 197 -26.59 0.95 23.76
C ALA A 197 -27.00 1.75 25.01
N LEU A 198 -26.55 3.00 25.12
CA LEU A 198 -26.93 3.90 26.22
C LEU A 198 -28.41 4.30 26.16
N GLU A 199 -28.97 4.54 24.97
CA GLU A 199 -30.40 4.75 24.80
C GLU A 199 -31.20 3.51 25.22
N PHE A 200 -30.76 2.30 24.84
CA PHE A 200 -31.41 1.04 25.23
C PHE A 200 -31.44 0.84 26.75
N ILE A 201 -30.33 1.14 27.44
CA ILE A 201 -30.25 1.08 28.91
C ILE A 201 -31.22 2.09 29.54
N SER A 202 -31.31 3.30 28.98
CA SER A 202 -32.21 4.36 29.46
C SER A 202 -33.69 3.98 29.35
N PHE A 203 -34.10 3.28 28.28
CA PHE A 203 -35.48 2.80 28.10
C PHE A 203 -35.84 1.55 28.95
N SER A 204 -34.84 0.80 29.42
CA SER A 204 -35.05 -0.43 30.20
C SER A 204 -35.15 -0.21 31.72
N SER A 205 -35.10 1.04 32.19
CA SER A 205 -35.23 1.35 33.61
C SER A 205 -36.70 1.29 34.03
N PRO A 206 -37.12 0.39 34.93
CA PRO A 206 -38.50 0.34 35.41
C PRO A 206 -38.77 1.59 36.25
N THR A 207 -39.72 2.41 35.82
CA THR A 207 -40.28 3.49 36.63
C THR A 207 -40.96 2.88 37.84
N PHE A 208 -40.36 3.05 39.02
CA PHE A 208 -41.00 2.83 40.32
C PHE A 208 -41.72 4.09 40.78
#